data_AF-A0A2V9ZDI2-F1
#
_entry.id   AF-A0A2V9ZDI2-F1
#
_cell.length_a   1.000
_cell.length_b   1.000
_cell.length_c   1.000
_cell.angle_alpha   90.00
_cell.angle_beta   90.00
_cell.angle_gamma   90.00
#
_symmetry.space_group_name_H-M   'P 1'
#
loop_
_entity.id
_entity.type
_entity.pdbx_description
1 polymer ?
#
loop_
_entity_poly.entity_id
_entity_poly.type
_entity_poly.pdbx_seq_one_letter_code
_entity_poly.pdbx_strand_id
1 'polypeptide(L)'
;MAQIFRGLPGMDRLMGYWYHYAIMFEALFILTTVDTGTRVARYVVQELMGKVHKPFGNSAWLPGNLFTSFFVVLAWGYLIYTGNISTLWPLFGTGNQLLATIALAVSTTFLINMGKAKYAWITAIPMCFVGVTTLTAGVLSIKNIFWPLTSKPGQVFTGYLDSILMSIFIAG
;
A
#
# COMPACT_ATOMS: atom_id res chain seq x y z
N MET A 1 5.50 -19.37 11.98
CA MET A 1 6.71 -19.40 11.12
C MET A 1 7.92 -20.09 11.75
N ALA A 2 8.24 -19.90 13.04
CA ALA A 2 9.46 -20.49 13.64
C ALA A 2 9.42 -22.01 13.91
N GLN A 3 8.25 -22.66 13.92
CA GLN A 3 8.16 -24.12 14.10
C GLN A 3 8.54 -24.92 12.85
N ILE A 4 8.46 -24.32 11.66
CA ILE A 4 8.77 -24.98 10.38
C ILE A 4 10.29 -25.22 10.27
N PHE A 5 11.09 -24.34 10.86
CA PHE A 5 12.55 -24.40 10.82
C PHE A 5 13.17 -25.28 11.91
N ARG A 6 12.39 -25.78 12.89
CA ARG A 6 12.88 -26.75 13.89
C ARG A 6 13.19 -28.13 13.32
N GLY A 7 12.60 -28.49 12.17
CA GLY A 7 12.80 -29.81 11.55
C GLY A 7 14.13 -29.96 10.79
N LEU A 8 14.92 -28.89 10.65
CA LEU A 8 16.16 -28.88 9.87
C LEU A 8 17.39 -29.01 10.79
N PRO A 9 18.32 -29.95 10.50
CA PRO A 9 19.45 -30.21 11.38
C PRO A 9 20.37 -28.98 11.53
N GLY A 10 20.65 -28.57 12.78
CA GLY A 10 21.53 -27.43 13.11
C GLY A 10 20.81 -26.08 13.32
N MET A 11 19.50 -26.00 13.12
CA MET A 11 18.76 -24.74 13.18
C MET A 11 18.32 -24.30 14.60
N ASP A 12 18.41 -25.16 15.60
CA ASP A 12 18.05 -24.80 17.00
C ASP A 12 18.91 -23.65 17.55
N ARG A 13 20.19 -23.54 17.15
CA ARG A 13 21.06 -22.41 17.50
C ARG A 13 20.78 -21.15 16.69
N LEU A 14 20.32 -21.29 15.45
CA LEU A 14 20.03 -20.16 14.53
C LEU A 14 18.61 -19.60 14.72
N MET A 15 17.71 -20.34 15.35
CA MET A 15 16.33 -19.92 15.62
C MET A 15 16.25 -18.61 16.42
N GLY A 16 17.15 -18.40 17.40
CA GLY A 16 17.21 -17.17 18.17
C GLY A 16 17.55 -15.96 17.29
N TYR A 17 18.57 -16.10 16.44
CA TYR A 17 18.96 -15.07 15.47
C TYR A 17 17.86 -14.82 14.42
N TRP A 18 17.23 -15.89 13.92
CA TRP A 18 16.12 -15.79 12.98
C TRP A 18 14.92 -15.04 13.58
N TYR A 19 14.58 -15.31 14.85
CA TYR A 19 13.51 -14.59 15.54
C TYR A 19 13.80 -13.10 15.66
N HIS A 20 15.01 -12.73 16.10
CA HIS A 20 15.40 -11.31 16.21
C HIS A 20 15.42 -10.65 14.84
N TYR A 21 15.98 -11.32 13.83
CA TYR A 21 15.99 -10.84 12.45
C TYR A 21 14.56 -10.60 11.93
N ALA A 22 13.65 -11.54 12.11
CA ALA A 22 12.27 -11.43 11.64
C ALA A 22 11.53 -10.26 12.30
N ILE A 23 11.64 -10.13 13.63
CA ILE A 23 10.99 -9.03 14.37
C ILE A 23 11.60 -7.68 13.99
N MET A 24 12.92 -7.59 13.86
CA MET A 24 13.59 -6.35 13.44
C MET A 24 13.23 -5.98 12.00
N PHE A 25 13.24 -6.95 11.08
CA PHE A 25 12.87 -6.75 9.68
C PHE A 25 11.43 -6.23 9.55
N GLU A 26 10.49 -6.86 10.26
CA GLU A 26 9.09 -6.44 10.28
C GLU A 26 8.94 -5.02 10.84
N ALA A 27 9.60 -4.73 11.97
CA ALA A 27 9.57 -3.40 12.59
C ALA A 27 10.16 -2.32 11.67
N LEU A 28 11.30 -2.60 11.03
CA LEU A 28 11.96 -1.69 10.08
C LEU A 28 11.10 -1.47 8.83
N PHE A 29 10.46 -2.51 8.33
CA PHE A 29 9.54 -2.43 7.20
C PHE A 29 8.34 -1.53 7.51
N ILE A 30 7.71 -1.72 8.68
CA ILE A 30 6.60 -0.87 9.14
C ILE A 30 7.08 0.58 9.31
N LEU A 31 8.21 0.79 9.99
CA LEU A 31 8.76 2.13 10.25
C LEU A 31 9.05 2.88 8.93
N THR A 32 9.68 2.21 7.96
CA THR A 32 9.99 2.78 6.65
C THR A 32 8.72 3.13 5.88
N THR A 33 7.72 2.24 5.93
CA THR A 33 6.43 2.43 5.25
C THR A 33 5.65 3.60 5.85
N VAL A 34 5.61 3.70 7.18
CA VAL A 34 4.90 4.79 7.89
C VAL A 34 5.60 6.13 7.66
N ASP A 35 6.94 6.18 7.73
CA ASP A 35 7.71 7.40 7.47
C ASP A 35 7.50 7.89 6.03
N THR A 36 7.71 7.01 5.04
CA THR A 36 7.49 7.36 3.63
C THR A 36 6.04 7.74 3.37
N GLY A 37 5.10 6.98 3.91
CA GLY A 37 3.67 7.22 3.79
C GLY A 37 3.24 8.55 4.39
N THR A 38 3.78 8.95 5.54
CA THR A 38 3.48 10.24 6.19
C THR A 38 3.97 11.41 5.34
N ARG A 39 5.15 11.28 4.71
CA ARG A 39 5.68 12.31 3.80
C ARG A 39 4.77 12.47 2.57
N VAL A 40 4.41 11.34 1.93
CA VAL A 40 3.53 11.35 0.75
C VAL A 40 2.13 11.85 1.09
N ALA A 41 1.54 11.40 2.20
CA ALA A 41 0.23 11.85 2.65
C ALA A 41 0.19 13.37 2.86
N ARG A 42 1.25 13.94 3.45
CA ARG A 42 1.39 15.40 3.58
C ARG A 42 1.41 16.08 2.21
N TYR A 43 2.18 15.57 1.25
CA TYR A 43 2.20 16.14 -0.10
C TYR A 43 0.84 16.06 -0.79
N VAL A 44 0.14 14.93 -0.69
CA VAL A 44 -1.21 14.76 -1.26
C VAL A 44 -2.21 15.73 -0.63
N VAL A 45 -2.20 15.88 0.71
CA VAL A 45 -3.08 16.83 1.40
C VAL A 45 -2.75 18.27 1.01
N GLN A 46 -1.47 18.62 0.87
CA GLN A 46 -1.04 19.94 0.40
C GLN A 46 -1.48 20.22 -1.03
N GLU A 47 -1.39 19.24 -1.94
CA GLU A 47 -1.85 19.37 -3.32
C GLU A 47 -3.37 19.54 -3.40
N LEU A 48 -4.13 18.76 -2.63
CA LEU A 48 -5.60 18.86 -2.56
C LEU A 48 -6.04 20.21 -1.98
N MET A 49 -5.42 20.66 -0.88
CA MET A 49 -5.68 21.96 -0.27
C MET A 49 -5.22 23.13 -1.15
N GLY A 50 -4.11 22.96 -1.88
CA GLY A 50 -3.59 23.94 -2.82
C GLY A 50 -4.53 24.20 -4.02
N LYS A 51 -5.32 23.20 -4.43
CA LYS A 51 -6.38 23.37 -5.44
C LYS A 51 -7.57 24.19 -4.94
N VAL A 52 -7.88 24.16 -3.65
CA VAL A 52 -8.97 24.94 -3.03
C VAL A 52 -8.50 26.33 -2.62
N HIS A 53 -7.27 26.45 -2.13
CA HIS A 53 -6.70 27.71 -1.66
C HIS A 53 -5.20 27.82 -2.02
N LYS A 54 -4.89 28.70 -2.98
CA LYS A 54 -3.56 28.88 -3.61
C LYS A 54 -2.35 28.95 -2.65
N PRO A 55 -2.39 29.59 -1.46
CA PRO A 55 -1.21 29.63 -0.59
C PRO A 55 -0.89 28.30 0.12
N PHE A 56 -1.82 27.32 0.16
CA PHE A 56 -1.52 25.96 0.66
C PHE A 56 -0.71 25.10 -0.33
N GLY A 57 -0.59 25.52 -1.59
CA GLY A 57 0.25 24.84 -2.59
C GLY A 57 1.75 25.16 -2.44
N ASN A 58 2.13 26.09 -1.56
CA ASN A 58 3.53 26.45 -1.35
C ASN A 58 4.13 25.64 -0.20
N SER A 59 4.93 24.61 -0.53
CA SER A 59 5.60 23.73 0.44
C SER A 59 6.50 24.47 1.45
N ALA A 60 6.92 25.71 1.16
CA ALA A 60 7.73 26.54 2.05
C ALA A 60 6.92 27.33 3.09
N TRP A 61 5.58 27.32 3.02
CA TRP A 61 4.74 28.04 3.98
C TRP A 61 4.60 27.26 5.30
N LEU A 62 5.38 27.69 6.30
CA LEU A 62 5.46 27.08 7.63
C LEU A 62 4.09 26.74 8.27
N PRO A 63 3.09 27.64 8.28
CA PRO A 63 1.77 27.37 8.87
C PRO A 63 1.00 26.27 8.13
N GLY A 64 1.01 26.29 6.79
CA GLY A 64 0.34 25.27 5.97
C GLY A 64 1.00 23.90 6.11
N ASN A 65 2.34 23.88 6.22
CA ASN A 65 3.08 22.65 6.44
C ASN A 65 2.82 22.06 7.84
N LEU A 66 2.73 22.91 8.88
CA LEU A 66 2.40 22.46 10.24
C LEU A 66 0.98 21.91 10.33
N PHE A 67 0.02 22.60 9.72
CA PHE A 67 -1.38 22.18 9.70
C PHE A 67 -1.59 20.85 8.97
N THR A 68 -1.01 20.71 7.77
CA THR A 68 -1.09 19.47 7.00
C THR A 68 -0.39 18.31 7.71
N SER A 69 0.76 18.55 8.34
CA SER A 69 1.44 17.54 9.16
C SER A 69 0.61 17.13 10.37
N PHE A 70 0.02 18.08 11.09
CA PHE A 70 -0.86 17.81 12.24
C PHE A 70 -2.06 16.96 11.83
N PHE A 71 -2.69 17.28 10.70
CA PHE A 71 -3.81 16.52 10.17
C PHE A 71 -3.42 15.07 9.81
N VAL A 72 -2.29 14.88 9.13
CA VAL A 72 -1.79 13.54 8.77
C VAL A 72 -1.45 12.71 10.02
N VAL A 73 -0.81 13.33 11.03
CA VAL A 73 -0.49 12.64 12.29
C VAL A 73 -1.76 12.27 13.06
N LEU A 74 -2.77 13.15 13.09
CA LEU A 74 -4.07 12.84 13.69
C LEU A 74 -4.77 11.68 12.96
N ALA A 75 -4.71 11.65 11.63
CA ALA A 75 -5.28 10.56 10.84
C ALA A 75 -4.61 9.21 11.18
N TRP A 76 -3.28 9.17 11.30
CA TRP A 76 -2.57 7.98 11.78
C TRP A 76 -2.98 7.60 13.20
N GLY A 77 -3.08 8.57 14.12
CA GLY A 77 -3.53 8.34 15.49
C GLY A 77 -4.95 7.76 15.55
N TYR A 78 -5.85 8.24 14.70
CA TYR A 78 -7.20 7.71 14.56
C TYR A 78 -7.20 6.26 14.05
N LEU A 79 -6.38 5.93 13.06
CA LEU A 79 -6.25 4.56 12.55
C LEU A 79 -5.74 3.59 13.62
N ILE A 80 -4.77 4.02 14.45
CA ILE A 80 -4.25 3.23 15.58
C ILE A 80 -5.36 3.03 16.63
N TYR A 81 -6.08 4.10 16.99
CA TYR A 81 -7.18 4.02 17.97
C TYR A 81 -8.30 3.08 17.51
N THR A 82 -8.62 3.07 16.22
CA THR A 82 -9.70 2.24 15.66
C THR A 82 -9.32 0.75 15.60
N GLY A 83 -8.03 0.41 15.63
CA GLY A 83 -7.54 -0.98 15.68
C GLY A 83 -7.85 -1.86 14.45
N ASN A 84 -8.43 -1.29 13.39
CA ASN A 84 -8.87 -2.02 12.20
C ASN A 84 -7.79 -2.06 11.10
N ILE A 85 -6.58 -2.51 11.46
CA ILE A 85 -5.42 -2.54 10.54
C ILE A 85 -5.59 -3.63 9.46
N SER A 86 -6.46 -4.61 9.70
CA SER A 86 -6.72 -5.71 8.76
C SER A 86 -7.32 -5.27 7.43
N THR A 87 -7.97 -4.10 7.36
CA THR A 87 -8.52 -3.56 6.10
C THR A 87 -7.48 -2.79 5.27
N LEU A 88 -6.44 -2.26 5.93
CA LEU A 88 -5.35 -1.54 5.28
C LEU A 88 -4.43 -2.48 4.49
N TRP A 89 -4.26 -3.72 4.96
CA TRP A 89 -3.38 -4.69 4.31
C TRP A 89 -3.80 -5.01 2.86
N PRO A 90 -5.07 -5.36 2.59
CA PRO A 90 -5.54 -5.54 1.22
C PRO A 90 -5.33 -4.30 0.34
N LEU A 91 -5.60 -3.10 0.85
CA LEU A 91 -5.36 -1.85 0.11
C LEU A 91 -3.88 -1.65 -0.24
N PHE A 92 -2.99 -1.86 0.73
CA PHE A 92 -1.54 -1.78 0.54
C PHE A 92 -1.02 -2.84 -0.46
N GLY A 93 -1.50 -4.08 -0.31
CA GLY A 93 -1.15 -5.18 -1.20
C GLY A 93 -1.57 -4.92 -2.65
N THR A 94 -2.82 -4.48 -2.86
CA THR A 94 -3.32 -4.14 -4.20
C THR A 94 -2.55 -2.98 -4.81
N GLY A 95 -2.28 -1.91 -4.05
CA GLY A 95 -1.51 -0.76 -4.55
C GLY A 95 -0.11 -1.14 -5.04
N ASN A 96 0.62 -1.98 -4.29
CA ASN A 96 1.94 -2.45 -4.68
C ASN A 96 1.92 -3.30 -5.96
N GLN A 97 0.89 -4.14 -6.12
CA GLN A 97 0.76 -4.96 -7.31
C GLN A 97 0.35 -4.15 -8.54
N LEU A 98 -0.46 -3.09 -8.38
CA LEU A 98 -0.74 -2.14 -9.45
C LEU A 98 0.54 -1.40 -9.89
N LEU A 99 1.36 -0.93 -8.94
CA LEU A 99 2.65 -0.31 -9.25
C LEU A 99 3.59 -1.28 -9.98
N ALA A 100 3.63 -2.55 -9.55
CA ALA A 100 4.39 -3.59 -10.24
C ALA A 100 3.89 -3.81 -11.68
N THR A 101 2.56 -3.78 -11.89
CA THR A 101 1.96 -3.88 -13.23
C THR A 101 2.38 -2.72 -14.12
N ILE A 102 2.39 -1.48 -13.60
CA ILE A 102 2.86 -0.29 -14.33
C ILE A 102 4.35 -0.41 -14.64
N ALA A 103 5.18 -0.85 -13.68
CA ALA A 103 6.62 -1.03 -13.90
C ALA A 103 6.91 -2.07 -14.99
N LEU A 104 6.15 -3.18 -15.02
CA LEU A 104 6.24 -4.20 -16.07
C LEU A 104 5.73 -3.68 -17.41
N ALA A 105 4.68 -2.85 -17.43
CA ALA A 105 4.20 -2.21 -18.65
C ALA A 105 5.27 -1.28 -19.25
N VAL A 106 5.86 -0.39 -18.43
CA VAL A 106 6.95 0.49 -18.84
C VAL A 106 8.16 -0.30 -19.32
N SER A 107 8.54 -1.36 -18.60
CA SER A 107 9.64 -2.24 -19.00
C SER A 107 9.36 -2.92 -20.34
N THR A 108 8.13 -3.37 -20.58
CA THR A 108 7.71 -3.99 -21.85
C THR A 108 7.81 -2.97 -23.00
N THR A 109 7.29 -1.77 -22.82
CA THR A 109 7.40 -0.69 -23.81
C THR A 109 8.85 -0.32 -24.09
N PHE A 110 9.68 -0.26 -23.06
CA PHE A 110 11.12 0.00 -23.20
C PHE A 110 11.83 -1.07 -24.04
N LEU A 111 11.55 -2.36 -23.81
CA LEU A 111 12.11 -3.45 -24.62
C LEU A 111 11.70 -3.36 -26.09
N ILE A 112 10.45 -3.00 -26.37
CA ILE A 112 9.95 -2.83 -27.74
C ILE A 112 10.66 -1.65 -28.42
N ASN A 113 10.80 -0.52 -27.73
CA ASN A 113 11.48 0.66 -28.25
C ASN A 113 12.98 0.41 -28.55
N MET A 114 13.62 -0.51 -27.84
CA MET A 114 15.01 -0.92 -28.12
C MET A 114 15.14 -1.91 -29.29
N GLY A 115 14.07 -2.20 -30.03
CA GLY A 115 14.06 -3.18 -31.11
C GLY A 115 14.12 -4.64 -30.65
N LYS A 116 14.01 -4.89 -29.34
CA LYS A 116 14.05 -6.22 -28.72
C LYS A 116 12.63 -6.77 -28.48
N ALA A 117 11.73 -6.57 -29.44
CA ALA A 117 10.34 -7.04 -29.36
C ALA A 117 10.23 -8.55 -29.11
N LYS A 118 11.18 -9.34 -29.63
CA LYS A 118 11.34 -10.78 -29.36
C LYS A 118 11.74 -11.11 -27.91
N TYR A 119 11.79 -10.16 -26.99
CA TYR A 119 11.95 -10.41 -25.56
C TYR A 119 10.81 -9.77 -24.73
N ALA A 120 9.87 -9.06 -25.36
CA ALA A 120 8.77 -8.35 -24.69
C ALA A 120 7.77 -9.29 -23.98
N TRP A 121 7.51 -10.49 -24.52
CA TRP A 121 6.77 -11.56 -23.83
C TRP A 121 7.30 -11.92 -22.43
N ILE A 122 8.59 -11.76 -22.14
CA ILE A 122 9.16 -12.07 -20.81
C ILE A 122 8.61 -11.12 -19.75
N THR A 123 8.35 -9.87 -20.11
CA THR A 123 7.79 -8.86 -19.20
C THR A 123 6.26 -8.75 -19.34
N ALA A 124 5.71 -8.98 -20.53
CA ALA A 124 4.28 -8.89 -20.80
C ALA A 124 3.48 -10.03 -20.16
N ILE A 125 4.00 -11.26 -20.11
CA ILE A 125 3.28 -12.38 -19.48
C ILE A 125 3.11 -12.15 -17.98
N PRO A 126 4.18 -11.85 -17.19
CA PRO A 126 4.04 -11.47 -15.79
C PRO A 126 3.14 -10.23 -15.60
N MET A 127 3.21 -9.24 -16.50
CA MET A 127 2.35 -8.05 -16.45
C MET A 127 0.87 -8.44 -16.50
N CYS A 128 0.47 -9.26 -17.47
CA CYS A 128 -0.91 -9.71 -17.61
C CYS A 128 -1.35 -10.55 -16.41
N PHE A 129 -0.48 -11.43 -15.92
CA PHE A 129 -0.77 -12.27 -14.75
C PHE A 129 -1.01 -11.43 -13.49
N VAL A 130 -0.08 -10.52 -13.18
CA VAL A 130 -0.20 -9.64 -12.02
C VAL A 130 -1.42 -8.73 -12.20
N GLY A 131 -1.60 -8.10 -13.36
CA GLY A 131 -2.76 -7.24 -13.61
C GLY A 131 -4.10 -7.95 -13.40
N VAL A 132 -4.29 -9.14 -13.98
CA VAL A 132 -5.53 -9.92 -13.81
C VAL A 132 -5.74 -10.36 -12.36
N THR A 133 -4.69 -10.85 -11.70
CA THR A 133 -4.79 -11.31 -10.30
C THR A 133 -5.07 -10.15 -9.36
N THR A 134 -4.48 -8.98 -9.58
CA THR A 134 -4.72 -7.75 -8.80
C THR A 134 -6.12 -7.21 -8.98
N LEU A 135 -6.64 -7.15 -10.21
CA LEU A 135 -8.03 -6.75 -10.46
C LEU A 135 -9.02 -7.71 -9.80
N THR A 136 -8.79 -9.01 -9.93
CA THR A 136 -9.62 -10.05 -9.31
C THR A 136 -9.58 -9.95 -7.79
N ALA A 137 -8.40 -9.79 -7.21
CA ALA A 137 -8.20 -9.61 -5.77
C ALA A 137 -8.84 -8.32 -5.25
N GLY A 138 -8.79 -7.24 -6.02
CA GLY A 138 -9.45 -5.98 -5.70
C GLY A 138 -10.98 -6.14 -5.61
N VAL A 139 -11.60 -6.77 -6.62
CA VAL A 139 -13.04 -7.04 -6.62
C VAL A 139 -13.45 -7.96 -5.46
N LEU A 140 -12.65 -9.00 -5.19
CA LEU A 140 -12.87 -9.90 -4.06
C LEU A 140 -12.74 -9.17 -2.72
N SER A 141 -11.79 -8.24 -2.58
CA SER A 141 -11.60 -7.45 -1.37
C SER A 141 -12.81 -6.55 -1.10
N ILE A 142 -13.38 -5.93 -2.15
CA ILE A 142 -14.62 -5.16 -2.03
C ILE A 142 -15.76 -6.04 -1.52
N LYS A 143 -16.00 -7.20 -2.15
CA LYS A 143 -17.13 -8.07 -1.81
C LYS A 143 -17.00 -8.75 -0.45
N ASN A 144 -15.81 -9.23 -0.10
CA ASN A 144 -15.62 -10.12 1.04
C ASN A 144 -15.10 -9.40 2.29
N ILE A 145 -14.43 -8.26 2.12
CA ILE A 145 -13.80 -7.53 3.23
C ILE A 145 -14.56 -6.23 3.48
N PHE A 146 -14.70 -5.35 2.49
CA PHE A 146 -15.22 -4.00 2.72
C PHE A 146 -16.76 -3.93 2.78
N TRP A 147 -17.47 -4.65 1.92
CA TRP A 147 -18.95 -4.67 1.90
C TRP A 147 -19.59 -5.28 3.17
N PRO A 148 -19.03 -6.31 3.82
CA PRO A 148 -19.56 -6.80 5.10
C PRO A 148 -19.27 -5.84 6.27
N LEU A 149 -18.25 -4.99 6.16
CA LEU A 149 -17.93 -3.98 7.17
C LEU A 149 -18.96 -2.85 7.20
N THR A 150 -19.64 -2.59 6.08
CA THR A 150 -20.75 -1.63 6.01
C THR A 150 -21.98 -2.02 6.83
N SER A 151 -22.12 -3.29 7.21
CA SER A 151 -23.25 -3.78 8.02
C SER A 151 -22.96 -3.84 9.52
N LYS A 152 -21.73 -3.53 9.98
CA LYS A 152 -21.36 -3.54 11.40
C LYS A 152 -21.52 -2.15 12.03
N PRO A 153 -22.34 -2.00 13.10
CA PRO A 153 -22.47 -0.73 13.79
C PRO A 153 -21.12 -0.30 14.38
N GLY A 154 -20.66 0.90 14.02
CA GLY A 154 -19.34 1.46 14.41
C GLY A 154 -18.24 1.41 13.34
N GLN A 155 -18.39 0.61 12.28
CA GLN A 155 -17.38 0.49 11.20
C GLN A 155 -17.93 0.86 9.81
N VAL A 156 -19.17 1.35 9.75
CA VAL A 156 -19.89 1.67 8.52
C VAL A 156 -19.17 2.72 7.67
N PHE A 157 -18.65 3.78 8.29
CA PHE A 157 -17.90 4.83 7.58
C PHE A 157 -16.62 4.28 6.94
N THR A 158 -15.86 3.48 7.69
CA THR A 158 -14.63 2.83 7.19
C THR A 158 -14.94 1.87 6.05
N GLY A 159 -16.04 1.09 6.13
CA GLY A 159 -16.45 0.18 5.07
C GLY A 159 -16.80 0.90 3.75
N TYR A 160 -17.52 2.02 3.82
CA TYR A 160 -17.82 2.83 2.63
C TYR A 160 -16.56 3.48 2.05
N LEU A 161 -15.73 4.07 2.91
CA LEU A 161 -14.49 4.72 2.50
C LEU A 161 -13.55 3.73 1.79
N ASP A 162 -13.28 2.58 2.40
CA ASP A 162 -12.37 1.57 1.84
C ASP A 162 -12.91 0.97 0.53
N SER A 163 -14.23 0.76 0.44
CA SER A 163 -14.87 0.29 -0.79
C SER A 163 -14.73 1.29 -1.95
N ILE A 164 -14.91 2.58 -1.67
CA ILE A 164 -14.77 3.65 -2.67
C ILE A 164 -13.31 3.77 -3.10
N LEU A 165 -12.38 3.79 -2.16
CA LEU A 165 -10.94 3.87 -2.45
C LEU A 165 -10.46 2.69 -3.30
N MET A 166 -10.87 1.46 -2.96
CA MET A 166 -10.51 0.28 -3.73
C MET A 166 -11.16 0.30 -5.13
N SER A 167 -12.39 0.82 -5.26
CA SER A 167 -13.05 0.97 -6.55
C SER A 167 -12.30 1.95 -7.46
N ILE A 168 -11.81 3.06 -6.89
CA ILE A 168 -10.98 4.03 -7.61
C ILE A 168 -9.67 3.37 -8.07
N PHE A 169 -9.01 2.59 -7.21
CA PHE A 169 -7.78 1.87 -7.57
C PHE A 169 -7.96 0.88 -8.73
N ILE A 170 -9.12 0.22 -8.80
CA ILE A 170 -9.43 -0.72 -9.87
C ILE A 170 -9.83 0.00 -11.17
N ALA A 171 -10.51 1.15 -11.06
CA ALA A 171 -10.99 1.92 -12.20
C ALA A 171 -9.88 2.73 -12.89
N GLY A 172 -8.84 3.15 -12.15
CA GLY A 172 -7.75 3.99 -12.66
C GLY A 172 -8.05 5.47 -12.51
#